data_AF-A0A1R1XPM0-F1
#
_entry.id   AF-A0A1R1XPM0-F1
#
_cell.length_a   1.000
_cell.length_b   1.000
_cell.length_c   1.000
_cell.angle_alpha   90.00
_cell.angle_beta   90.00
_cell.angle_gamma   90.00
#
_symmetry.space_group_name_H-M   'P 1'
#
loop_
_entity.id
_entity.type
_entity.pdbx_description
1 polymer ?
#
loop_
_entity_poly.entity_id
_entity_poly.type
_entity_poly.pdbx_seq_one_letter_code
_entity_poly.pdbx_strand_id
1 'polypeptide(L)'
;MESQLLEIIQNLSLKVEALYADIERTNTHQEHTMDMQEQDFDPYAKTRAPQVEIEAYPELMDAIPNMEEDFFRSPLTDEERKEIIYGQEKFAGMKYQPPPLNDAAAPAVKKVDSMLYSIQSSLALITRPLDQ
;
A
#
# COMPACT_ATOMS: atom_id res chain seq x y z
N MET A 1 -14.56 56.71 40.55
CA MET A 1 -13.45 56.65 39.59
C MET A 1 -12.39 55.66 40.08
N GLU A 2 -11.94 55.77 41.33
CA GLU A 2 -10.94 54.85 41.91
C GLU A 2 -11.41 53.39 42.04
N SER A 3 -12.69 53.15 42.34
CA SER A 3 -13.25 51.79 42.42
C SER A 3 -13.22 51.03 41.09
N GLN A 4 -13.51 51.72 39.98
CA GLN A 4 -13.46 51.16 38.63
C GLN A 4 -12.03 50.81 38.23
N LEU A 5 -11.05 51.65 38.62
CA LEU A 5 -9.65 51.38 38.37
C LEU A 5 -9.16 50.13 39.12
N LEU A 6 -9.58 49.97 40.38
CA LEU A 6 -9.24 48.79 41.19
C LEU A 6 -9.81 47.49 40.58
N GLU A 7 -11.04 47.54 40.08
CA GLU A 7 -11.71 46.42 39.42
C GLU A 7 -11.00 46.01 38.12
N ILE A 8 -10.55 46.98 37.32
CA ILE A 8 -9.78 46.73 36.09
C ILE A 8 -8.44 46.06 36.42
N ILE A 9 -7.74 46.53 37.45
CA ILE A 9 -6.46 45.95 37.88
C ILE A 9 -6.66 44.49 38.30
N GLN A 10 -7.69 44.20 39.09
CA GLN A 10 -7.98 42.84 39.53
C GLN A 10 -8.31 41.91 38.36
N ASN A 11 -9.12 42.36 37.40
CA ASN A 11 -9.44 41.59 36.20
C ASN A 11 -8.20 41.29 35.36
N LEU A 12 -7.29 42.26 35.20
CA LEU A 12 -6.05 42.06 34.46
C LEU A 12 -5.13 41.05 35.14
N SER A 13 -4.99 41.10 36.47
CA SER A 13 -4.20 40.11 37.22
C SER A 13 -4.73 38.70 37.03
N LEU A 14 -6.04 38.50 37.16
CA LEU A 14 -6.66 37.18 36.94
C LEU A 14 -6.42 36.66 35.51
N LYS A 15 -6.46 37.55 34.52
CA LYS A 15 -6.22 37.19 33.12
C LYS A 15 -4.76 36.80 32.86
N VAL A 16 -3.82 37.46 33.54
CA VAL A 16 -2.38 37.13 33.47
C VAL A 16 -2.11 35.75 34.09
N GLU A 17 -2.69 35.46 35.25
CA GLU A 17 -2.56 34.13 35.89
C GLU A 17 -3.12 33.01 35.00
N ALA A 18 -4.28 33.24 34.36
CA ALA A 18 -4.85 32.27 33.42
C ALA A 18 -3.92 31.99 32.22
N LEU A 19 -3.26 33.04 31.68
CA LEU A 19 -2.32 32.89 30.57
C LEU A 19 -1.07 32.10 30.99
N TYR A 20 -0.54 32.33 32.20
CA TYR A 20 0.58 31.53 32.71
C TYR A 20 0.22 30.04 32.84
N ALA A 21 -0.97 29.74 33.36
CA ALA A 21 -1.46 28.37 33.47
C ALA A 21 -1.63 27.69 32.10
N ASP A 22 -2.08 28.43 31.08
CA ASP A 22 -2.19 27.89 29.71
C ASP A 22 -0.82 27.68 29.07
N ILE A 23 0.15 28.58 29.28
CA ILE A 23 1.52 28.41 28.81
C ILE A 23 2.16 27.15 29.41
N GLU A 24 2.01 26.92 30.72
CA GLU A 24 2.50 25.70 31.39
C GLU A 24 1.85 24.43 30.81
N ARG A 25 0.53 24.43 30.56
CA ARG A 25 -0.15 23.31 29.89
C ARG A 25 0.39 23.06 28.48
N THR A 26 0.64 24.11 27.70
CA THR A 26 1.21 23.96 26.36
C THR A 26 2.64 23.43 26.39
N ASN A 27 3.48 23.86 27.33
CA ASN A 27 4.84 23.36 27.49
C ASN A 27 4.85 21.89 27.94
N THR A 28 4.02 21.50 28.90
CA THR A 28 3.91 20.08 29.32
C THR A 28 3.43 19.18 28.19
N HIS A 29 2.53 19.66 27.31
CA HIS A 29 2.12 18.91 26.12
C HIS A 29 3.26 18.78 25.11
N GLN A 30 4.05 19.84 24.91
CA GLN A 30 5.25 19.80 24.06
C GLN A 30 6.32 18.84 24.61
N GLU A 31 6.61 18.87 25.91
CA GLU A 31 7.56 17.96 26.55
C GLU A 31 7.10 16.51 26.45
N HIS A 32 5.82 16.20 26.70
CA HIS A 32 5.28 14.84 26.49
C HIS A 32 5.33 14.40 25.00
N THR A 33 5.14 15.31 24.05
CA THR A 33 5.30 14.98 22.63
C THR A 33 6.75 14.76 22.20
N MET A 34 7.72 15.37 22.88
CA MET A 34 9.15 15.16 22.62
C MET A 34 9.67 13.87 23.29
N ASP A 35 9.19 13.53 24.48
CA ASP A 35 9.59 12.32 25.22
C ASP A 35 9.07 11.03 24.55
N MET A 36 7.98 11.13 23.77
CA MET A 36 7.46 10.01 22.97
C MET A 36 8.17 9.82 21.61
N GLN A 37 9.12 10.68 21.26
CA GLN A 37 9.87 10.64 19.99
C GLN A 37 11.26 10.00 20.08
N GLU A 38 11.74 9.60 21.28
CA GLU A 38 13.00 8.84 21.44
C GLU A 38 12.87 7.33 21.14
N GLN A 39 11.98 6.95 20.23
CA GLN A 39 11.86 5.56 19.78
C GLN A 39 12.21 5.49 18.29
N ASP A 40 13.45 5.09 18.00
CA ASP A 40 13.97 4.58 16.70
C ASP A 40 13.11 4.94 15.46
N PHE A 41 13.02 6.23 15.13
CA PHE A 41 12.39 6.64 13.88
C PHE A 41 13.41 6.53 12.74
N ASP A 42 13.21 5.55 11.86
CA ASP A 42 13.89 5.47 10.57
C ASP A 42 13.62 6.78 9.79
N PRO A 43 14.66 7.54 9.39
CA PRO A 43 14.51 8.80 8.63
C PRO A 43 13.77 8.62 7.30
N TYR A 44 13.66 7.39 6.79
CA TYR A 44 12.98 7.05 5.55
C TYR A 44 11.57 6.49 5.77
N ALA A 45 11.16 6.23 7.02
CA ALA A 45 9.81 5.75 7.33
C ALA A 45 8.80 6.89 7.14
N LYS A 46 7.97 6.76 6.10
CA LYS A 46 6.81 7.63 5.89
C LYS A 46 5.56 6.89 6.35
N THR A 47 4.77 7.54 7.20
CA THR A 47 3.43 7.06 7.56
C THR A 47 2.59 6.95 6.30
N ARG A 48 2.10 5.74 6.00
CA ARG A 48 1.18 5.50 4.88
C ARG A 48 -0.06 6.38 5.05
N ALA A 49 -0.54 6.98 3.97
CA ALA A 49 -1.83 7.65 3.99
C ALA A 49 -2.90 6.65 4.50
N PRO A 50 -3.87 7.08 5.32
CA PRO A 50 -4.96 6.22 5.73
C PRO A 50 -5.64 5.63 4.49
N GLN A 51 -6.02 4.35 4.57
CA GLN A 51 -6.74 3.69 3.48
C GLN A 51 -8.06 4.44 3.27
N VAL A 52 -8.16 5.17 2.17
CA VAL A 52 -9.40 5.79 1.73
C VAL A 52 -10.13 4.74 0.90
N GLU A 53 -11.33 4.39 1.33
CA GLU A 53 -12.26 3.63 0.51
C GLU A 53 -12.71 4.55 -0.62
N ILE A 54 -12.20 4.33 -1.83
CA ILE A 54 -12.54 5.12 -3.01
C ILE A 54 -13.84 4.54 -3.55
N GLU A 55 -14.90 5.34 -3.55
CA GLU A 55 -16.14 4.99 -4.21
C GLU A 55 -15.92 4.89 -5.74
N ALA A 56 -16.56 3.89 -6.36
CA ALA A 56 -16.57 3.71 -7.79
C ALA A 56 -17.05 4.98 -8.51
N TYR A 57 -16.20 5.59 -9.34
CA TYR A 57 -16.60 6.74 -10.15
C TYR A 57 -17.60 6.28 -11.24
N PRO A 58 -18.85 6.73 -11.23
CA PRO A 58 -19.90 6.14 -12.06
C PRO A 58 -19.61 6.27 -13.56
N GLU A 59 -19.02 7.38 -14.00
CA GLU A 59 -18.66 7.58 -15.40
C GLU A 59 -17.54 6.64 -15.86
N LEU A 60 -16.69 6.17 -14.94
CA LEU A 60 -15.67 5.16 -15.24
C LEU A 60 -16.29 3.77 -15.36
N MET A 61 -17.28 3.45 -14.53
CA MET A 61 -18.02 2.19 -14.59
C MET A 61 -18.84 2.10 -15.89
N ASP A 62 -19.46 3.19 -16.32
CA ASP A 62 -20.18 3.25 -17.60
C ASP A 62 -19.25 3.14 -18.81
N ALA A 63 -18.04 3.73 -18.72
CA ALA A 63 -17.04 3.66 -19.79
C ALA A 63 -16.39 2.27 -19.89
N ILE A 64 -16.30 1.54 -18.78
CA ILE A 64 -15.69 0.20 -18.72
C ILE A 64 -16.61 -0.74 -17.91
N PRO A 65 -17.66 -1.29 -18.53
CA PRO A 65 -18.65 -2.12 -17.84
C PRO A 65 -18.04 -3.37 -17.17
N ASN A 66 -16.96 -3.89 -17.73
CA ASN A 66 -16.26 -5.09 -17.23
C ASN A 66 -15.21 -4.75 -16.16
N MET A 67 -15.17 -3.52 -15.64
CA MET A 67 -14.20 -3.12 -14.60
C MET A 67 -14.64 -3.58 -13.21
N GLU A 68 -15.95 -3.78 -13.01
CA GLU A 68 -16.48 -4.45 -11.81
C GLU A 68 -16.18 -5.96 -11.85
N GLU A 69 -16.07 -6.53 -13.05
CA GLU A 69 -15.59 -7.90 -13.22
C GLU A 69 -14.09 -7.94 -12.92
N ASP A 70 -13.68 -8.82 -12.00
CA ASP A 70 -12.28 -8.98 -11.63
C ASP A 70 -11.50 -9.61 -12.80
N PHE A 71 -10.99 -8.72 -13.66
CA PHE A 71 -10.17 -9.03 -14.84
C PHE A 71 -8.98 -9.94 -14.53
N PHE A 72 -8.51 -9.96 -13.29
CA PHE A 72 -7.38 -10.78 -12.84
C PHE A 72 -7.80 -12.10 -12.17
N ARG A 73 -9.09 -12.30 -11.88
CA ARG A 73 -9.60 -13.52 -11.20
C ARG A 73 -10.16 -14.58 -12.12
N SER A 74 -10.40 -14.27 -13.38
CA SER A 74 -10.66 -15.24 -14.43
C SER A 74 -9.40 -15.43 -15.28
N PRO A 75 -8.35 -16.09 -14.76
CA PRO A 75 -7.21 -16.43 -15.59
C PRO A 75 -7.70 -17.28 -16.76
N LEU A 76 -7.40 -16.79 -17.97
CA LEU A 76 -7.61 -17.56 -19.20
C LEU A 76 -7.01 -18.96 -19.04
N THR A 77 -7.74 -19.97 -19.49
CA THR A 77 -7.21 -21.34 -19.57
C THR A 77 -6.00 -21.39 -20.51
N ASP A 78 -5.12 -22.36 -20.33
CA ASP A 78 -3.92 -22.49 -21.16
C ASP A 78 -4.27 -22.60 -22.66
N GLU A 79 -5.41 -23.24 -22.96
CA GLU A 79 -6.00 -23.33 -24.29
C GLU A 79 -6.40 -21.97 -24.86
N GLU A 80 -7.15 -21.15 -24.10
CA GLU A 80 -7.58 -19.81 -24.53
C GLU A 80 -6.39 -18.86 -24.70
N ARG A 81 -5.41 -18.93 -23.79
CA ARG A 81 -4.16 -18.16 -23.90
C ARG A 81 -3.41 -18.54 -25.17
N LYS A 82 -3.34 -19.83 -25.47
CA LYS A 82 -2.70 -20.34 -26.68
C LYS A 82 -3.44 -19.84 -27.92
N GLU A 83 -4.76 -19.91 -27.96
CA GLU A 83 -5.55 -19.45 -29.09
C GLU A 83 -5.35 -17.95 -29.36
N ILE A 84 -5.39 -17.12 -28.32
CA ILE A 84 -5.19 -15.66 -28.46
C ILE A 84 -3.77 -15.33 -28.94
N ILE A 85 -2.74 -15.99 -28.38
CA ILE A 85 -1.34 -15.74 -28.76
C ILE A 85 -1.08 -16.20 -30.20
N TYR A 86 -1.48 -17.42 -30.55
CA TYR A 86 -1.20 -17.99 -31.88
C TYR A 86 -2.18 -17.53 -32.97
N GLY A 87 -3.33 -16.98 -32.61
CA GLY A 87 -4.30 -16.37 -33.53
C GLY A 87 -3.91 -14.97 -34.01
N GLN A 88 -2.93 -14.33 -33.38
CA GLN A 88 -2.38 -13.06 -33.84
C GLN A 88 -1.58 -13.25 -35.15
N GLU A 89 -1.78 -12.35 -36.10
CA GLU A 89 -1.13 -12.39 -37.43
C GLU A 89 0.41 -12.44 -37.34
N LYS A 90 0.98 -11.83 -36.29
CA LYS A 90 2.42 -11.88 -35.97
C LYS A 90 2.94 -13.30 -35.75
N PHE A 91 2.11 -14.20 -35.25
CA PHE A 91 2.45 -15.59 -34.96
C PHE A 91 1.87 -16.57 -35.98
N ALA A 92 1.01 -16.11 -36.91
CA ALA A 92 0.35 -16.95 -37.92
C ALA A 92 1.33 -17.71 -38.85
N GLY A 93 2.59 -17.25 -38.95
CA GLY A 93 3.67 -17.95 -39.66
C GLY A 93 4.67 -18.70 -38.77
N MET A 94 4.61 -18.49 -37.45
CA MET A 94 5.52 -19.10 -36.49
C MET A 94 4.99 -20.47 -36.08
N LYS A 95 5.40 -21.51 -36.78
CA LYS A 95 5.22 -22.90 -36.34
C LYS A 95 6.20 -23.19 -35.21
N TYR A 96 5.91 -22.67 -34.01
CA TYR A 96 6.71 -22.97 -32.84
C TYR A 96 6.54 -24.45 -32.50
N GLN A 97 7.62 -25.21 -32.67
CA GLN A 97 7.74 -26.53 -32.07
C GLN A 97 8.47 -26.33 -30.74
N PRO A 98 7.80 -26.54 -29.59
CA PRO A 98 8.48 -26.46 -28.31
C PRO A 98 9.67 -27.42 -28.32
N PRO A 99 10.80 -27.06 -27.69
CA PRO A 99 11.97 -27.91 -27.66
C PRO A 99 11.60 -29.31 -27.16
N PRO A 100 12.06 -30.38 -27.83
CA PRO A 100 11.76 -31.76 -27.43
C PRO A 100 12.27 -32.07 -26.02
N LEU A 101 13.17 -31.23 -25.48
CA LEU A 101 13.65 -31.30 -24.10
C LEU A 101 12.51 -31.32 -23.06
N ASN A 102 11.39 -30.63 -23.31
CA ASN A 102 10.28 -30.58 -22.35
C ASN A 102 9.59 -31.95 -22.19
N ASP A 103 9.54 -32.71 -23.29
CA ASP A 103 8.93 -34.05 -23.32
C ASP A 103 9.95 -35.16 -23.07
N ALA A 104 11.19 -34.98 -23.55
CA ALA A 104 12.29 -35.94 -23.47
C ALA A 104 13.04 -35.92 -22.13
N ALA A 105 12.81 -34.92 -21.26
CA ALA A 105 13.43 -34.88 -19.95
C ALA A 105 13.06 -36.12 -19.12
N ALA A 106 14.08 -36.76 -18.53
CA ALA A 106 13.88 -37.92 -17.67
C ALA A 106 12.97 -37.55 -16.47
N PRO A 107 12.17 -38.49 -15.94
CA PRO A 107 11.27 -38.24 -14.81
C PRO A 107 11.98 -37.64 -13.58
N ALA A 108 13.24 -38.02 -13.35
CA ALA A 108 14.07 -37.48 -12.28
C ALA A 108 14.36 -35.98 -12.47
N VAL A 109 14.61 -35.53 -13.70
CA VAL A 109 14.86 -34.12 -14.02
C VAL A 109 13.60 -33.30 -13.78
N LYS A 110 12.43 -33.79 -14.23
CA LYS A 110 11.13 -33.13 -14.01
C LYS A 110 10.80 -32.97 -12.53
N LYS A 111 11.14 -33.98 -11.71
CA LYS A 111 10.94 -33.93 -10.25
C LYS A 111 11.80 -32.87 -9.58
N VAL A 112 13.08 -32.77 -9.97
CA VAL A 112 14.01 -31.76 -9.43
C VAL A 112 13.59 -30.35 -9.86
N ASP A 113 13.20 -30.18 -11.12
CA ASP A 113 12.73 -28.89 -11.66
C ASP A 113 11.46 -28.40 -10.95
N SER A 114 10.48 -29.29 -10.76
CA SER A 114 9.26 -28.98 -10.01
C SER A 114 9.55 -28.59 -8.55
N MET A 115 10.51 -29.26 -7.90
CA MET A 115 10.96 -28.91 -6.55
C MET A 115 11.67 -27.55 -6.52
N LEU A 116 12.47 -27.22 -7.52
CA LEU A 116 13.13 -25.93 -7.62
C LEU A 116 12.09 -24.81 -7.81
N TYR A 117 11.12 -25.02 -8.70
CA TYR A 117 10.03 -24.08 -8.94
C TYR A 117 9.20 -23.81 -7.68
N SER A 118 8.93 -24.83 -6.86
CA SER A 118 8.19 -24.64 -5.60
C SER A 118 8.99 -23.80 -4.60
N ILE A 119 10.30 -24.05 -4.46
CA ILE A 119 11.18 -23.23 -3.61
C ILE A 119 11.20 -21.78 -4.07
N GLN A 120 11.36 -21.54 -5.38
CA GLN A 120 11.36 -20.19 -5.95
C GLN A 120 10.03 -19.47 -5.70
N SER A 121 8.91 -20.16 -5.91
CA SER A 121 7.58 -19.62 -5.66
C SER A 121 7.37 -19.26 -4.19
N SER A 122 7.79 -20.13 -3.27
CA SER A 122 7.72 -19.85 -1.83
C SER A 122 8.59 -18.66 -1.42
N LEU A 123 9.82 -18.57 -1.94
CA LEU A 123 10.71 -17.44 -1.69
C LEU A 123 10.10 -16.14 -2.20
N ALA A 124 9.61 -16.12 -3.45
CA ALA A 124 8.99 -14.94 -4.04
C ALA A 124 7.77 -14.44 -3.24
N LEU A 125 6.99 -15.35 -2.66
CA LEU A 125 5.87 -15.00 -1.77
C LEU A 125 6.36 -14.35 -0.47
N ILE A 126 7.42 -14.88 0.14
CA ILE A 126 7.97 -14.36 1.40
C ILE A 126 8.71 -13.04 1.20
N THR A 127 9.34 -12.86 0.04
CA THR A 127 10.15 -11.67 -0.29
C THR A 127 9.39 -10.63 -1.11
N ARG A 128 8.08 -10.82 -1.31
CA ARG A 128 7.24 -9.81 -1.98
C ARG A 128 7.25 -8.53 -1.12
N PRO A 129 7.58 -7.36 -1.70
CA PRO A 129 7.47 -6.09 -0.98
C PRO A 129 6.03 -5.88 -0.48
N LEU A 130 5.89 -5.51 0.78
CA LEU A 130 4.59 -5.20 1.42
C LEU A 130 3.97 -3.89 0.91
N ASP A 131 4.69 -3.16 0.06
CA ASP A 131 4.24 -1.90 -0.54
C ASP A 131 3.36 -2.16 -1.78
N GLN A 132 2.15 -2.68 -1.53
CA GLN A 132 1.00 -2.50 -2.43
C GLN A 132 -0.18 -1.86 -1.68
#